data_AF-A0A9X3WWA4-F1
#
_entry.id   AF-A0A9X3WWA4-F1
#
_cell.length_a   1.000
_cell.length_b   1.000
_cell.length_c   1.000
_cell.angle_alpha   90.00
_cell.angle_beta   90.00
_cell.angle_gamma   90.00
#
_symmetry.space_group_name_H-M   'P 1'
#
loop_
_entity.id
_entity.type
_entity.pdbx_description
1 polymer ?
#
loop_
_entity_poly.entity_id
_entity_poly.type
_entity_poly.pdbx_seq_one_letter_code
_entity_poly.pdbx_strand_id
1 'polypeptide(L)'
;MRLGSSLLFALACASCAAQPERSATPVVEVAAPAANSSARAQGASEDTDELDDTDRDGIPDDTDRCPGEPEDRDSFADDDGCPDIDNDRDGVADAHDKCPDEPENRDGFEDEDGCPETPKILAARAFKEAIFASNRGDFAEARRRFEDAYRILPGDLVLFHLATTALAQKDHAAACQYYKQWRASPTAQTKPRTISALDACP
;
A
#
# COMPACT_ATOMS: atom_id res chain seq x y z
N MET A 1 54.07 30.00 2.84
CA MET A 1 54.94 29.08 2.06
C MET A 1 54.73 27.69 2.62
N ARG A 2 54.43 26.62 1.88
CA ARG A 2 54.25 26.36 0.42
C ARG A 2 52.78 25.93 0.19
N LEU A 3 52.05 26.26 -0.88
CA LEU A 3 52.22 26.02 -2.33
C LEU A 3 52.04 24.54 -2.75
N GLY A 4 51.05 24.29 -3.62
CA GLY A 4 50.78 23.02 -4.32
C GLY A 4 49.77 22.10 -3.60
N SER A 5 48.84 21.42 -4.28
CA SER A 5 48.41 21.55 -5.68
C SER A 5 46.96 21.09 -5.86
N SER A 6 46.24 21.69 -6.80
CA SER A 6 44.96 21.17 -7.30
C SER A 6 45.17 19.94 -8.17
N LEU A 7 44.16 19.06 -8.21
CA LEU A 7 43.78 18.38 -9.46
C LEU A 7 42.27 18.16 -9.46
N LEU A 8 41.57 18.77 -10.42
CA LEU A 8 40.20 18.38 -10.75
C LEU A 8 40.28 17.15 -11.65
N PHE A 9 39.29 16.26 -11.55
CA PHE A 9 38.89 15.43 -12.69
C PHE A 9 37.37 15.56 -12.87
N ALA A 10 36.99 15.94 -14.09
CA ALA A 10 35.63 16.09 -14.57
C ALA A 10 35.63 15.75 -16.06
N LEU A 11 34.43 15.57 -16.64
CA LEU A 11 34.17 15.07 -18.01
C LEU A 11 34.51 13.57 -18.19
N ALA A 12 33.75 12.80 -18.98
CA ALA A 12 32.48 13.11 -19.66
C ALA A 12 31.58 11.86 -19.80
N CYS A 13 30.32 12.11 -20.16
CA CYS A 13 29.31 11.11 -20.50
C CYS A 13 29.63 10.39 -21.83
N ALA A 14 29.21 9.13 -21.94
CA ALA A 14 29.01 8.45 -23.23
C ALA A 14 27.65 7.74 -23.20
N SER A 15 26.74 8.16 -24.08
CA SER A 15 25.37 7.64 -24.14
C SER A 15 25.31 6.19 -24.62
N CYS A 16 24.38 5.40 -24.09
CA CYS A 16 23.74 4.34 -24.86
C CYS A 16 22.28 4.77 -25.10
N ALA A 17 21.87 4.83 -26.37
CA ALA A 17 20.56 5.34 -26.75
C ALA A 17 19.52 4.21 -26.85
N ALA A 18 18.24 4.56 -26.66
CA ALA A 18 17.15 3.67 -27.01
C ALA A 18 17.06 3.48 -28.52
N GLN A 19 16.60 2.31 -28.97
CA GLN A 19 16.04 2.11 -30.31
C GLN A 19 14.66 1.45 -30.20
N PRO A 20 13.59 2.13 -30.62
CA PRO A 20 12.33 1.50 -30.96
C PRO A 20 12.33 1.13 -32.45
N GLU A 21 11.92 -0.09 -32.79
CA GLU A 21 11.54 -0.45 -34.16
C GLU A 21 10.16 -1.08 -34.14
N ARG A 22 9.35 -0.79 -35.16
CA ARG A 22 7.96 -1.22 -35.29
C ARG A 22 7.78 -2.05 -36.58
N SER A 23 6.61 -2.69 -36.68
CA SER A 23 5.73 -2.63 -37.87
C SER A 23 5.38 -3.97 -38.55
N ALA A 24 4.06 -4.17 -38.64
CA ALA A 24 3.30 -4.77 -39.74
C ALA A 24 3.42 -6.27 -40.09
N THR A 25 2.24 -6.87 -40.20
CA THR A 25 1.94 -8.10 -40.95
C THR A 25 2.00 -7.86 -42.48
N PRO A 26 1.84 -8.93 -43.27
CA PRO A 26 0.72 -8.91 -44.21
C PRO A 26 -0.18 -10.15 -44.16
N VAL A 27 -1.43 -9.97 -44.58
CA VAL A 27 -2.49 -10.99 -44.71
C VAL A 27 -2.37 -11.84 -46.00
N VAL A 28 -3.09 -12.97 -46.07
CA VAL A 28 -3.26 -13.76 -47.30
C VAL A 28 -4.70 -14.29 -47.45
N GLU A 29 -5.19 -14.35 -48.69
CA GLU A 29 -6.55 -14.65 -49.15
C GLU A 29 -6.45 -15.40 -50.51
N VAL A 30 -7.36 -16.21 -51.06
CA VAL A 30 -8.75 -16.67 -50.79
C VAL A 30 -8.78 -18.22 -51.09
N ALA A 31 -9.82 -19.05 -51.18
CA ALA A 31 -11.29 -18.99 -51.11
C ALA A 31 -11.89 -20.40 -50.86
N ALA A 32 -13.20 -20.48 -50.61
CA ALA A 32 -13.99 -21.72 -50.67
C ALA A 32 -14.28 -22.18 -52.11
N PRO A 33 -14.91 -23.37 -52.31
CA PRO A 33 -16.13 -23.35 -53.12
C PRO A 33 -17.28 -24.27 -52.67
N ALA A 34 -18.49 -23.67 -52.67
CA ALA A 34 -19.75 -24.20 -53.19
C ALA A 34 -20.39 -25.53 -52.65
N ALA A 35 -21.41 -25.33 -51.82
CA ALA A 35 -22.80 -25.74 -52.04
C ALA A 35 -23.24 -27.23 -52.03
N ASN A 36 -24.34 -27.49 -51.29
CA ASN A 36 -25.52 -28.12 -51.88
C ASN A 36 -26.83 -27.56 -51.28
N SER A 37 -27.99 -27.90 -51.85
CA SER A 37 -29.26 -27.13 -51.70
C SER A 37 -30.40 -27.86 -50.98
N SER A 38 -31.47 -27.11 -50.68
CA SER A 38 -32.81 -27.56 -50.22
C SER A 38 -32.91 -27.89 -48.72
N ALA A 39 -33.92 -27.43 -47.97
CA ALA A 39 -35.30 -27.11 -48.37
C ALA A 39 -35.89 -25.86 -47.69
N ARG A 40 -37.10 -25.46 -48.12
CA ARG A 40 -37.89 -24.35 -47.56
C ARG A 40 -39.20 -24.87 -46.96
N ALA A 41 -39.41 -24.64 -45.67
CA ALA A 41 -40.69 -24.78 -44.98
C ALA A 41 -40.85 -23.62 -43.98
N GLN A 42 -42.09 -23.23 -43.67
CA GLN A 42 -42.40 -22.08 -42.83
C GLN A 42 -42.95 -22.55 -41.48
N GLY A 43 -42.43 -21.99 -40.39
CA GLY A 43 -42.90 -22.17 -39.01
C GLY A 43 -42.59 -20.90 -38.22
N ALA A 44 -43.46 -20.54 -37.27
CA ALA A 44 -43.30 -19.33 -36.45
C ALA A 44 -42.63 -19.65 -35.09
N SER A 45 -42.52 -18.63 -34.23
CA SER A 45 -41.74 -18.58 -32.98
C SER A 45 -40.24 -18.79 -33.20
N GLU A 46 -39.61 -17.82 -33.87
CA GLU A 46 -38.20 -17.47 -33.66
C GLU A 46 -38.09 -16.66 -32.35
N ASP A 47 -38.66 -17.20 -31.26
CA ASP A 47 -38.43 -16.73 -29.89
C ASP A 47 -37.12 -17.34 -29.38
N THR A 48 -36.03 -17.04 -30.08
CA THR A 48 -34.80 -16.72 -29.37
C THR A 48 -34.96 -15.27 -28.97
N ASP A 49 -35.06 -15.00 -27.67
CA ASP A 49 -34.60 -13.72 -27.16
C ASP A 49 -33.14 -13.60 -27.61
N GLU A 50 -32.92 -12.82 -28.67
CA GLU A 50 -31.63 -12.20 -28.94
C GLU A 50 -31.51 -11.17 -27.83
N LEU A 51 -31.03 -11.66 -26.68
CA LEU A 51 -30.87 -10.90 -25.45
C LEU A 51 -30.05 -9.67 -25.82
N ASP A 52 -30.69 -8.50 -25.80
CA ASP A 52 -30.02 -7.24 -26.12
C ASP A 52 -28.82 -7.11 -25.16
N ASP A 53 -27.69 -6.72 -25.74
CA ASP A 53 -26.37 -6.62 -25.11
C ASP A 53 -25.78 -5.33 -25.68
N THR A 54 -26.10 -4.23 -24.99
CA THR A 54 -26.06 -2.87 -25.55
C THR A 54 -24.62 -2.36 -25.76
N ASP A 55 -23.70 -2.68 -24.86
CA ASP A 55 -22.27 -2.31 -24.96
C ASP A 55 -21.34 -3.46 -25.42
N ARG A 56 -21.76 -4.72 -25.28
CA ARG A 56 -21.06 -5.95 -25.71
C ARG A 56 -19.96 -6.43 -24.80
N ASP A 57 -20.15 -6.32 -23.49
CA ASP A 57 -19.37 -7.15 -22.57
C ASP A 57 -19.79 -8.64 -22.62
N GLY A 58 -21.04 -8.96 -22.96
CA GLY A 58 -21.59 -10.32 -23.02
C GLY A 58 -22.55 -10.73 -21.89
N ILE A 59 -22.95 -9.80 -21.02
CA ILE A 59 -24.06 -9.94 -20.06
C ILE A 59 -25.34 -9.33 -20.68
N PRO A 60 -26.51 -10.01 -20.63
CA PRO A 60 -27.78 -9.48 -21.11
C PRO A 60 -28.28 -8.21 -20.40
N ASP A 61 -28.80 -7.24 -21.15
CA ASP A 61 -29.47 -5.99 -20.70
C ASP A 61 -30.58 -6.21 -19.63
N ASP A 62 -31.13 -7.43 -19.48
CA ASP A 62 -32.15 -7.78 -18.48
C ASP A 62 -31.59 -8.34 -17.16
N THR A 63 -30.30 -8.68 -17.12
CA THR A 63 -29.55 -9.14 -15.94
C THR A 63 -28.43 -8.18 -15.51
N ASP A 64 -27.91 -7.43 -16.47
CA ASP A 64 -26.93 -6.36 -16.34
C ASP A 64 -27.47 -5.16 -15.52
N ARG A 65 -26.60 -4.54 -14.72
CA ARG A 65 -26.89 -3.37 -13.91
C ARG A 65 -26.48 -2.03 -14.54
N CYS A 66 -25.56 -2.02 -15.49
CA CYS A 66 -25.09 -0.83 -16.21
C CYS A 66 -25.17 -0.95 -17.77
N PRO A 67 -26.31 -1.30 -18.41
CA PRO A 67 -26.36 -1.61 -19.86
C PRO A 67 -26.03 -0.44 -20.79
N GLY A 68 -24.75 -0.24 -21.09
CA GLY A 68 -24.19 0.96 -21.72
C GLY A 68 -22.82 1.39 -21.18
N GLU A 69 -22.34 0.83 -20.06
CA GLU A 69 -20.97 0.96 -19.55
C GLU A 69 -20.43 -0.46 -19.28
N PRO A 70 -19.61 -1.04 -20.18
CA PRO A 70 -19.30 -2.47 -20.19
C PRO A 70 -18.42 -2.92 -19.03
N GLU A 71 -18.73 -4.09 -18.47
CA GLU A 71 -17.95 -4.87 -17.49
C GLU A 71 -16.47 -4.99 -17.86
N ASP A 72 -15.55 -4.66 -16.94
CA ASP A 72 -14.10 -4.60 -17.20
C ASP A 72 -13.27 -5.82 -16.74
N ARG A 73 -13.91 -6.81 -16.08
CA ARG A 73 -13.42 -8.19 -15.91
C ARG A 73 -11.99 -8.32 -15.39
N ASP A 74 -11.71 -7.75 -14.24
CA ASP A 74 -10.42 -7.90 -13.56
C ASP A 74 -10.37 -9.11 -12.60
N SER A 75 -11.50 -9.80 -12.39
CA SER A 75 -11.83 -10.85 -11.39
C SER A 75 -12.63 -10.37 -10.16
N PHE A 76 -12.97 -9.09 -10.07
CA PHE A 76 -13.92 -8.51 -9.11
C PHE A 76 -15.25 -8.23 -9.81
N ALA A 77 -16.35 -8.58 -9.16
CA ALA A 77 -17.75 -8.36 -9.58
C ALA A 77 -18.24 -8.88 -10.97
N ASP A 78 -17.34 -9.27 -11.90
CA ASP A 78 -17.42 -9.95 -13.24
C ASP A 78 -18.78 -10.51 -13.79
N ASP A 79 -19.71 -10.86 -12.92
CA ASP A 79 -21.05 -11.42 -13.16
C ASP A 79 -22.19 -10.37 -13.11
N ASP A 80 -21.92 -9.07 -12.84
CA ASP A 80 -22.99 -8.06 -12.61
C ASP A 80 -23.12 -6.86 -13.55
N GLY A 81 -22.19 -6.68 -14.50
CA GLY A 81 -22.38 -5.82 -15.68
C GLY A 81 -22.04 -4.35 -15.45
N CYS A 82 -21.28 -4.04 -14.39
CA CYS A 82 -20.85 -2.69 -14.09
C CYS A 82 -19.34 -2.67 -13.88
N PRO A 83 -18.57 -1.84 -14.61
CA PRO A 83 -17.12 -1.75 -14.41
C PRO A 83 -16.81 -1.16 -13.04
N ASP A 84 -16.16 -1.96 -12.18
CA ASP A 84 -15.73 -1.55 -10.86
C ASP A 84 -14.32 -0.92 -10.94
N ILE A 85 -14.30 0.39 -11.20
CA ILE A 85 -13.08 1.20 -11.41
C ILE A 85 -12.35 1.56 -10.08
N ASP A 86 -12.92 1.14 -8.95
CA ASP A 86 -12.48 1.37 -7.56
C ASP A 86 -13.13 0.26 -6.71
N ASN A 87 -12.50 -0.93 -6.69
CA ASN A 87 -13.11 -2.17 -6.18
C ASN A 87 -13.50 -2.11 -4.69
N ASP A 88 -12.58 -1.66 -3.83
CA ASP A 88 -12.83 -1.55 -2.38
C ASP A 88 -13.54 -0.26 -1.93
N ARG A 89 -13.55 0.75 -2.82
CA ARG A 89 -14.32 2.00 -2.72
C ARG A 89 -13.75 3.01 -1.71
N ASP A 90 -12.43 3.04 -1.54
CA ASP A 90 -11.75 4.11 -0.82
C ASP A 90 -11.78 5.45 -1.61
N GLY A 91 -11.71 5.40 -2.95
CA GLY A 91 -11.59 6.57 -3.83
C GLY A 91 -10.27 6.67 -4.61
N VAL A 92 -9.43 5.64 -4.58
CA VAL A 92 -8.31 5.43 -5.51
C VAL A 92 -8.76 4.39 -6.54
N ALA A 93 -8.42 4.59 -7.82
CA ALA A 93 -8.80 3.65 -8.87
C ALA A 93 -7.75 2.53 -9.02
N ASP A 94 -8.18 1.29 -9.25
CA ASP A 94 -7.34 0.07 -9.16
C ASP A 94 -6.08 0.10 -10.04
N ALA A 95 -6.15 0.79 -11.18
CA ALA A 95 -5.02 1.03 -12.08
C ALA A 95 -3.89 1.90 -11.50
N HIS A 96 -4.13 2.55 -10.35
CA HIS A 96 -3.18 3.36 -9.57
C HIS A 96 -3.00 2.82 -8.14
N ASP A 97 -3.89 1.95 -7.71
CA ASP A 97 -3.87 1.33 -6.40
C ASP A 97 -2.74 0.29 -6.25
N LYS A 98 -2.43 -0.06 -5.00
CA LYS A 98 -1.45 -1.08 -4.61
C LYS A 98 -2.08 -2.25 -3.86
N CYS A 99 -3.27 -2.05 -3.29
CA CYS A 99 -4.07 -2.98 -2.52
C CYS A 99 -5.57 -2.97 -2.93
N PRO A 100 -5.98 -3.11 -4.23
CA PRO A 100 -7.37 -3.05 -4.72
C PRO A 100 -8.51 -3.73 -3.93
N ASP A 101 -8.19 -4.70 -3.07
CA ASP A 101 -9.13 -5.46 -2.24
C ASP A 101 -9.18 -5.00 -0.75
N GLU A 102 -8.35 -4.04 -0.32
CA GLU A 102 -8.16 -3.63 1.08
C GLU A 102 -8.17 -2.08 1.23
N PRO A 103 -9.28 -1.43 1.64
CA PRO A 103 -9.48 0.02 1.48
C PRO A 103 -8.65 0.90 2.41
N GLU A 104 -8.12 2.02 1.87
CA GLU A 104 -7.24 2.95 2.58
C GLU A 104 -7.86 3.57 3.85
N ASN A 105 -7.06 3.62 4.91
CA ASN A 105 -7.44 4.06 6.25
C ASN A 105 -7.27 5.56 6.59
N ARG A 106 -6.86 6.41 5.63
CA ARG A 106 -6.80 7.88 5.64
C ARG A 106 -6.40 8.50 7.01
N ASP A 107 -5.25 8.05 7.51
CA ASP A 107 -4.62 8.36 8.81
C ASP A 107 -3.94 9.75 8.84
N GLY A 108 -3.55 10.28 7.68
CA GLY A 108 -2.48 11.25 7.53
C GLY A 108 -1.11 10.58 7.32
N PHE A 109 -1.09 9.39 6.71
CA PHE A 109 0.09 8.68 6.24
C PHE A 109 -0.26 7.94 4.95
N GLU A 110 0.67 8.00 3.99
CA GLU A 110 0.66 7.39 2.65
C GLU A 110 -0.71 7.34 1.89
N ASP A 111 -1.67 8.21 2.28
CA ASP A 111 -3.12 8.28 1.95
C ASP A 111 -3.48 8.45 0.45
N GLU A 112 -2.48 8.41 -0.42
CA GLU A 112 -2.55 8.55 -1.87
C GLU A 112 -2.15 7.23 -2.58
N ASP A 113 -2.03 6.13 -1.85
CA ASP A 113 -1.40 4.89 -2.33
C ASP A 113 -2.22 3.59 -2.23
N GLY A 114 -3.40 3.64 -1.60
CA GLY A 114 -4.39 2.56 -1.55
C GLY A 114 -4.18 1.48 -0.48
N CYS A 115 -3.07 1.48 0.26
CA CYS A 115 -2.74 0.38 1.17
C CYS A 115 -2.85 0.72 2.67
N PRO A 116 -3.94 0.34 3.38
CA PRO A 116 -4.16 0.65 4.79
C PRO A 116 -3.03 0.11 5.68
N GLU A 117 -2.35 0.99 6.42
CA GLU A 117 -1.08 0.57 7.02
C GLU A 117 -1.26 -0.29 8.25
N THR A 118 -0.77 -1.53 8.13
CA THR A 118 -0.72 -2.48 9.26
C THR A 118 -0.18 -1.81 10.54
N PRO A 119 -0.69 -2.16 11.74
CA PRO A 119 -0.25 -1.56 13.01
C PRO A 119 1.27 -1.59 13.26
N LYS A 120 1.98 -2.50 12.59
CA LYS A 120 3.45 -2.59 12.60
C LYS A 120 4.13 -1.42 11.90
N ILE A 121 3.56 -0.91 10.80
CA ILE A 121 4.05 0.26 10.05
C ILE A 121 3.79 1.53 10.86
N LEU A 122 2.54 1.75 11.30
CA LEU A 122 2.15 2.90 12.11
C LEU A 122 2.96 2.99 13.44
N ALA A 123 3.15 1.87 14.14
CA ALA A 123 4.00 1.84 15.33
C ALA A 123 5.49 2.11 15.02
N ALA A 124 6.01 1.64 13.87
CA ALA A 124 7.37 1.91 13.43
C ALA A 124 7.57 3.38 13.02
N ARG A 125 6.59 4.02 12.38
CA ARG A 125 6.53 5.46 12.10
C ARG A 125 6.61 6.24 13.41
N ALA A 126 5.68 6.00 14.35
CA ALA A 126 5.65 6.68 15.63
C ALA A 126 6.96 6.49 16.43
N PHE A 127 7.54 5.29 16.44
CA PHE A 127 8.84 5.03 17.07
C PHE A 127 9.99 5.81 16.40
N LYS A 128 10.03 5.87 15.07
CA LYS A 128 11.03 6.62 14.27
C LYS A 128 10.93 8.12 14.53
N GLU A 129 9.72 8.67 14.57
CA GLU A 129 9.44 10.07 14.92
C GLU A 129 9.85 10.39 16.37
N ALA A 130 9.58 9.48 17.31
CA ALA A 130 9.99 9.62 18.71
C ALA A 130 11.51 9.69 18.88
N ILE A 131 12.26 8.84 18.16
CA ILE A 131 13.73 8.88 18.11
C ILE A 131 14.21 10.21 17.52
N PHE A 132 13.60 10.70 16.44
CA PHE A 132 13.96 12.02 15.88
C PHE A 132 13.67 13.19 16.83
N ALA A 133 12.55 13.17 17.55
CA ALA A 133 12.24 14.18 18.56
C ALA A 133 13.25 14.15 19.72
N SER A 134 13.57 12.96 20.22
CA SER A 134 14.58 12.74 21.27
C SER A 134 15.96 13.26 20.84
N ASN A 135 16.37 13.00 19.60
CA ASN A 135 17.63 13.49 19.03
C ASN A 135 17.67 15.03 18.86
N ARG A 136 16.52 15.71 18.79
CA ARG A 136 16.41 17.18 18.83
C ARG A 136 16.36 17.74 20.26
N GLY A 137 16.33 16.89 21.29
CA GLY A 137 16.13 17.28 22.68
C GLY A 137 14.67 17.55 23.06
N ASP A 138 13.71 17.32 22.15
CA ASP A 138 12.28 17.45 22.43
C ASP A 138 11.76 16.15 23.06
N PHE A 139 12.06 15.98 24.35
CA PHE A 139 11.62 14.81 25.10
C PHE A 139 10.11 14.80 25.35
N ALA A 140 9.40 15.93 25.18
CA ALA A 140 7.95 16.01 25.31
C ALA A 140 7.27 15.36 24.11
N GLU A 141 7.63 15.79 22.89
CA GLU A 141 7.19 15.16 21.64
C GLU A 141 7.65 13.69 21.58
N ALA A 142 8.91 13.40 21.94
CA ALA A 142 9.45 12.04 21.92
C ALA A 142 8.64 11.08 22.79
N ARG A 143 8.28 11.48 24.02
CA ARG A 143 7.47 10.64 24.90
C ARG A 143 6.09 10.39 24.31
N ARG A 144 5.39 11.41 23.81
CA ARG A 144 4.05 11.22 23.20
C ARG A 144 4.12 10.21 22.04
N ARG A 145 5.08 10.38 21.13
CA ARG A 145 5.29 9.47 20.00
C ARG A 145 5.65 8.04 20.43
N PHE A 146 6.40 7.84 21.52
CA PHE A 146 6.59 6.50 22.09
C PHE A 146 5.34 5.95 22.79
N GLU A 147 4.51 6.78 23.42
CA GLU A 147 3.22 6.37 24.02
C GLU A 147 2.22 5.96 22.93
N ASP A 148 2.24 6.66 21.79
CA ASP A 148 1.46 6.34 20.60
C ASP A 148 1.93 5.04 19.95
N ALA A 149 3.24 4.87 19.73
CA ALA A 149 3.83 3.61 19.24
C ALA A 149 3.49 2.41 20.14
N TYR A 150 3.53 2.60 21.47
CA TYR A 150 3.18 1.54 22.44
C TYR A 150 1.68 1.21 22.46
N ARG A 151 0.81 2.18 22.15
CA ARG A 151 -0.65 1.98 22.04
C ARG A 151 -1.01 1.18 20.79
N ILE A 152 -0.33 1.42 19.67
CA ILE A 152 -0.54 0.74 18.40
C ILE A 152 0.04 -0.69 18.44
N LEU A 153 1.28 -0.85 18.89
CA LEU A 153 1.93 -2.16 19.02
C LEU A 153 2.76 -2.25 20.30
N PRO A 154 2.21 -2.82 21.40
CA PRO A 154 2.90 -2.95 22.67
C PRO A 154 4.20 -3.76 22.54
N GLY A 155 5.33 -3.14 22.87
CA GLY A 155 6.65 -3.76 22.71
C GLY A 155 7.67 -3.34 23.76
N ASP A 156 8.44 -4.33 24.24
CA ASP A 156 9.47 -4.19 25.28
C ASP A 156 10.41 -2.99 25.05
N LEU A 157 10.92 -2.83 23.83
CA LEU A 157 11.87 -1.76 23.50
C LEU A 157 11.24 -0.37 23.69
N VAL A 158 9.95 -0.21 23.42
CA VAL A 158 9.23 1.05 23.58
C VAL A 158 9.14 1.44 25.06
N LEU A 159 8.91 0.47 25.95
CA LEU A 159 8.91 0.71 27.41
C LEU A 159 10.26 1.21 27.94
N PHE A 160 11.38 0.75 27.38
CA PHE A 160 12.71 1.28 27.70
C PHE A 160 12.89 2.73 27.23
N HIS A 161 12.38 3.07 26.06
CA HIS A 161 12.40 4.44 25.54
C HIS A 161 11.45 5.39 26.29
N LEU A 162 10.30 4.89 26.74
CA LEU A 162 9.39 5.62 27.64
C LEU A 162 10.03 5.88 29.01
N ALA A 163 10.70 4.89 29.59
CA ALA A 163 11.42 5.05 30.85
C ALA A 163 12.54 6.10 30.76
N THR A 164 13.31 6.11 29.67
CA THR A 164 14.41 7.06 29.47
C THR A 164 13.93 8.47 29.11
N THR A 165 12.88 8.62 28.29
CA THR A 165 12.32 9.95 27.97
C THR A 165 11.60 10.57 29.17
N ALA A 166 10.83 9.82 29.95
CA ALA A 166 10.25 10.30 31.20
C ALA A 166 11.34 10.74 32.21
N LEU A 167 12.45 10.00 32.32
CA LEU A 167 13.59 10.40 33.14
C LEU A 167 14.24 11.70 32.65
N ALA A 168 14.36 11.91 31.33
CA ALA A 168 14.86 13.15 30.74
C ALA A 168 13.91 14.35 31.01
N GLN A 169 12.60 14.11 31.05
CA GLN A 169 11.59 15.08 31.50
C GLN A 169 11.62 15.35 33.02
N LYS A 170 12.39 14.57 33.80
CA LYS A 170 12.40 14.53 35.28
C LYS A 170 11.11 13.95 35.91
N ASP A 171 10.27 13.28 35.12
CA ASP A 171 9.15 12.48 35.60
C ASP A 171 9.65 11.11 36.09
N HIS A 172 10.22 11.12 37.30
CA HIS A 172 10.72 9.91 37.94
C HIS A 172 9.62 8.88 38.23
N ALA A 173 8.36 9.31 38.41
CA ALA A 173 7.25 8.41 38.71
C ALA A 173 6.90 7.55 37.48
N ALA A 174 6.68 8.17 36.32
CA ALA A 174 6.43 7.45 35.09
C ALA A 174 7.68 6.68 34.61
N ALA A 175 8.87 7.27 34.76
CA ALA A 175 10.12 6.58 34.42
C ALA A 175 10.28 5.25 35.18
N CYS A 176 9.98 5.24 36.48
CA CYS A 176 9.95 4.02 37.29
C CYS A 176 8.84 3.05 36.90
N GLN A 177 7.65 3.54 36.53
CA GLN A 177 6.54 2.69 36.05
C GLN A 177 6.92 1.94 34.76
N TYR A 178 7.39 2.65 33.73
CA TYR A 178 7.80 2.03 32.46
C TYR A 178 9.03 1.13 32.64
N TYR A 179 10.00 1.52 33.49
CA TYR A 179 11.17 0.67 33.78
C TYR A 179 10.78 -0.64 34.47
N LYS A 180 9.82 -0.63 35.41
CA LYS A 180 9.30 -1.86 36.03
C LYS A 180 8.63 -2.78 35.01
N GLN A 181 7.78 -2.22 34.13
CA GLN A 181 7.13 -2.99 33.06
C GLN A 181 8.16 -3.58 32.09
N TRP A 182 9.16 -2.79 31.67
CA TRP A 182 10.28 -3.28 30.86
C TRP A 182 11.05 -4.38 31.58
N ARG A 183 11.44 -4.19 32.85
CA ARG A 183 12.24 -5.16 33.64
C ARG A 183 11.56 -6.51 33.85
N ALA A 184 10.23 -6.60 33.71
CA ALA A 184 9.50 -7.87 33.73
C ALA A 184 9.63 -8.65 32.41
N SER A 185 9.97 -8.00 31.31
CA SER A 185 9.94 -8.57 29.97
C SER A 185 11.11 -9.54 29.66
N PRO A 186 10.96 -10.47 28.70
CA PRO A 186 12.05 -11.35 28.27
C PRO A 186 13.26 -10.57 27.71
N THR A 187 13.00 -9.48 26.98
CA THR A 187 14.07 -8.63 26.39
C THR A 187 14.93 -7.94 27.46
N ALA A 188 14.36 -7.62 28.62
CA ALA A 188 15.12 -7.01 29.72
C ALA A 188 15.89 -8.04 30.58
N GLN A 189 15.41 -9.28 30.66
CA GLN A 189 16.08 -10.35 31.42
C GLN A 189 17.46 -10.69 30.84
N THR A 190 17.64 -10.57 29.52
CA THR A 190 18.93 -10.81 28.83
C THR A 190 19.85 -9.59 28.79
N LYS A 191 19.43 -8.43 29.30
CA LYS A 191 20.17 -7.16 29.24
C LYS A 191 20.64 -6.71 30.63
N PRO A 192 21.87 -6.16 30.75
CA PRO A 192 22.36 -5.61 32.02
C PRO A 192 21.52 -4.41 32.46
N ARG A 193 21.60 -4.06 33.75
CA ARG A 193 21.06 -2.81 34.27
C ARG A 193 21.88 -1.65 33.70
N THR A 194 21.29 -0.87 32.79
CA THR A 194 21.95 0.22 32.06
C THR A 194 21.60 1.62 32.60
N ILE A 195 20.63 1.74 33.52
CA ILE A 195 20.15 3.02 34.03
C ILE A 195 20.15 3.00 35.56
N SER A 196 21.30 3.29 36.16
CA SER A 196 21.48 3.28 37.63
C SER A 196 20.53 4.23 38.38
N ALA A 197 20.03 5.28 37.71
CA ALA A 197 19.02 6.18 38.26
C ALA A 197 17.62 5.55 38.41
N LEU A 198 17.35 4.43 37.72
CA LEU A 198 16.08 3.68 37.80
C LEU A 198 16.24 2.34 38.54
N ASP A 199 17.47 1.92 38.85
CA ASP A 199 17.73 0.78 39.73
C ASP A 199 17.32 1.03 41.19
N ALA A 200 17.15 2.31 41.57
CA ALA A 200 16.66 2.77 42.86
C ALA A 200 15.15 3.09 42.88
N CYS A 201 14.39 2.70 41.85
CA CYS A 201 12.93 2.84 41.84
C CYS A 201 12.30 2.01 42.98
N PRO A 202 11.44 2.60 43.83
CA PRO A 202 10.74 1.91 44.92
C PRO A 202 9.65 0.98 44.36
#